data_AF-A0A945CGX5-F1
#
_entry.id   AF-A0A945CGX5-F1
#
_cell.length_a   1.000
_cell.length_b   1.000
_cell.length_c   1.000
_cell.angle_alpha   90.00
_cell.angle_beta   90.00
_cell.angle_gamma   90.00
#
_symmetry.space_group_name_H-M   'P 1'
#
loop_
_entity.id
_entity.type
_entity.pdbx_description
1 polymer ?
#
loop_
_entity_poly.entity_id
_entity_poly.type
_entity_poly.pdbx_seq_one_letter_code
_entity_poly.pdbx_strand_id
1 'polypeptide(L)' 'MSPKSRWPVLKSYDQDHLLRIALPLGGIGTGTVSLGGRGDLRDWELMNRPAKGFVPGARFGGKPF' A
#
# COMPACT_ATOMS: atom_id res chain seq x y z
N MET A 1 16.97 -17.56 16.97
CA MET A 1 17.42 -16.52 16.02
C MET A 1 17.30 -17.11 14.61
N SER A 2 16.24 -16.78 13.87
CA SER A 2 15.92 -17.47 12.60
C SER A 2 16.90 -17.08 11.48
N PRO A 3 17.32 -18.03 10.61
CA PRO A 3 18.21 -17.74 9.50
C PRO A 3 17.49 -16.85 8.49
N LYS A 4 18.03 -15.65 8.25
CA LYS A 4 17.49 -14.74 7.23
C LYS A 4 17.61 -15.38 5.85
N SER A 5 16.46 -15.46 5.19
CA SER A 5 16.19 -15.68 3.76
C SER A 5 17.42 -15.71 2.82
N ARG A 6 17.46 -16.73 1.96
CA ARG A 6 18.44 -16.93 0.87
C ARG A 6 18.34 -15.88 -0.25
N TRP A 7 17.31 -15.02 -0.24
CA TRP A 7 17.10 -13.98 -1.24
C TRP A 7 17.85 -12.68 -0.88
N PRO A 8 18.66 -12.12 -1.80
CA PRO A 8 19.37 -10.88 -1.53
C PRO A 8 18.40 -9.71 -1.41
N VAL A 9 18.44 -9.03 -0.26
CA VAL A 9 17.75 -7.76 -0.05
C VAL A 9 18.62 -6.65 -0.62
N LEU A 10 18.16 -5.95 -1.66
CA LEU A 10 18.91 -4.84 -2.26
C LEU A 10 18.90 -3.58 -1.39
N LYS A 11 17.79 -3.28 -0.69
CA LYS A 11 17.63 -2.04 0.06
C LYS A 11 16.63 -2.20 1.20
N SER A 12 16.91 -1.54 2.33
CA SER A 12 16.00 -1.41 3.46
C SER A 12 15.72 0.06 3.72
N TYR A 13 14.49 0.37 4.13
CA TYR A 13 14.02 1.72 4.43
C TYR A 13 13.66 1.80 5.92
N ASP A 14 14.00 2.92 6.56
CA ASP A 14 13.57 3.19 7.93
C ASP A 14 12.09 3.59 8.00
N GLN A 15 11.57 3.72 9.22
CA GLN A 15 10.16 4.01 9.46
C GLN A 15 9.69 5.32 8.84
N ASP A 16 10.54 6.37 8.85
CA ASP A 16 10.18 7.68 8.32
C ASP A 16 10.06 7.67 6.79
N HIS A 17 10.87 6.84 6.13
CA HIS A 17 10.76 6.57 4.71
C HIS A 17 9.53 5.73 4.37
N LEU A 18 9.18 4.72 5.19
CA LEU A 18 8.01 3.87 4.92
C LEU A 18 6.69 4.66 4.83
N LEU A 19 6.58 5.79 5.53
CA LEU A 19 5.40 6.66 5.48
C LEU A 19 5.16 7.26 4.09
N ARG A 20 6.21 7.37 3.27
CA ARG A 20 6.19 8.02 1.95
C ARG A 20 6.19 7.03 0.78
N ILE A 21 6.25 5.73 1.05
CA ILE A 21 6.23 4.69 0.02
C ILE A 21 4.77 4.32 -0.29
N ALA A 22 4.39 4.40 -1.56
CA ALA A 22 3.14 3.89 -2.11
C ALA A 22 3.42 3.35 -3.52
N LEU A 23 3.27 2.04 -3.71
CA LEU A 23 3.41 1.37 -5.00
C LEU A 23 2.01 1.12 -5.58
N PRO A 24 1.59 1.78 -6.67
CA PRO A 24 0.29 1.53 -7.29
C PRO A 24 0.24 0.11 -7.88
N LEU A 25 -0.79 -0.63 -7.52
CA LEU A 25 -1.13 -1.95 -8.04
C LEU A 25 -2.46 -1.84 -8.80
N GLY A 26 -2.38 -1.89 -10.13
CA GLY A 26 -3.54 -1.75 -11.00
C GLY A 26 -3.15 -1.29 -12.40
N GLY A 27 -4.09 -1.39 -13.33
CA GLY A 27 -3.93 -0.98 -14.72
C GLY A 27 -4.96 0.06 -15.14
N ILE A 28 -4.71 0.68 -16.29
CA ILE A 28 -5.63 1.66 -16.89
C ILE A 28 -7.03 1.04 -17.05
N GLY A 29 -8.06 1.71 -16.55
CA GLY A 29 -9.46 1.28 -16.66
C GLY A 29 -9.91 0.17 -15.68
N THR A 30 -9.01 -0.39 -14.87
CA THR A 30 -9.34 -1.45 -13.88
C THR A 30 -9.56 -0.92 -12.46
N GLY A 31 -9.13 0.31 -12.22
CA GLY A 31 -8.93 0.86 -10.88
C GLY A 31 -7.54 0.54 -10.33
N THR A 32 -7.13 1.24 -9.27
CA THR A 32 -5.79 1.11 -8.66
C THR A 32 -5.91 1.05 -7.13
N VAL A 33 -5.09 0.21 -6.50
CA VAL A 33 -4.86 0.19 -5.06
C VAL A 33 -3.37 0.29 -4.80
N SER A 34 -2.94 1.10 -3.84
CA SER A 34 -1.53 1.28 -3.53
C SER A 34 -1.08 0.37 -2.39
N LEU A 35 0.11 -0.22 -2.52
CA LEU A 35 0.82 -0.91 -1.44
C LEU A 35 1.76 0.06 -0.73
N GLY A 36 1.50 0.32 0.55
CA GLY A 36 2.29 1.21 1.40
C GLY A 36 3.60 0.57 1.87
N GLY A 37 4.57 1.41 2.28
CA GLY A 37 5.87 0.94 2.79
C GLY A 37 5.79 0.01 4.00
N ARG A 38 4.68 0.02 4.74
CA ARG A 38 4.44 -0.87 5.89
C ARG A 38 3.70 -2.16 5.50
N GLY A 39 3.42 -2.38 4.22
CA GLY A 39 2.62 -3.50 3.72
C GLY A 39 1.10 -3.28 3.79
N ASP A 40 0.65 -2.07 4.10
CA ASP A 40 -0.78 -1.71 4.11
C ASP A 40 -1.32 -1.43 2.70
N LEU A 41 -2.60 -1.73 2.46
CA LEU A 41 -3.29 -1.33 1.23
C LEU A 41 -3.95 0.04 1.43
N ARG A 42 -3.74 0.97 0.49
CA ARG A 42 -4.22 2.35 0.56
C ARG A 42 -4.62 2.88 -0.82
N ASP A 43 -5.13 4.11 -0.87
CA ASP A 43 -5.46 4.83 -2.12
C ASP A 43 -6.34 4.02 -3.08
N TRP A 44 -7.56 3.70 -2.63
CA TRP A 44 -8.48 2.84 -3.38
C TRP A 44 -9.16 3.63 -4.50
N GLU A 45 -8.61 3.58 -5.70
CA GLU A 45 -9.17 4.20 -6.90
C GLU A 45 -9.98 3.16 -7.70
N LEU A 46 -11.12 2.71 -7.16
CA LEU A 46 -11.99 1.73 -7.81
C LEU A 46 -13.24 2.40 -8.40
N MET A 47 -13.79 1.87 -9.50
CA MET A 47 -15.05 2.33 -10.13
C MET A 47 -15.06 3.80 -10.60
N ASN A 48 -13.93 4.32 -11.12
CA ASN A 48 -13.84 5.71 -11.61
C ASN A 48 -14.11 6.77 -10.52
N ARG A 49 -13.97 6.41 -9.23
CA ARG A 49 -14.01 7.34 -8.09
C ARG A 49 -12.65 7.34 -7.38
N PRO A 50 -11.95 8.48 -7.31
CA PRO A 50 -10.69 8.54 -6.59
C PRO A 50 -10.94 8.56 -5.07
N ALA A 51 -10.57 7.51 -4.34
CA ALA A 51 -10.50 7.51 -2.87
C ALA A 51 -9.03 7.58 -2.39
N LYS A 52 -8.29 8.58 -2.90
CA LYS A 52 -6.91 8.87 -2.49
C LYS A 52 -6.86 9.17 -0.99
N GLY A 53 -5.90 8.59 -0.28
CA GLY A 53 -5.73 8.71 1.17
C GLY A 53 -6.56 7.72 1.99
N PHE A 54 -7.41 6.90 1.38
CA PHE A 54 -8.18 5.89 2.11
C PHE A 54 -7.31 4.67 2.48
N VAL A 55 -7.31 4.27 3.76
CA VAL A 55 -6.65 3.08 4.29
C VAL A 55 -7.68 2.25 5.06
N PRO A 56 -8.03 1.01 4.64
CA PRO A 56 -8.96 0.16 5.36
C PRO A 56 -8.37 -0.30 6.71
N GLY A 57 -9.14 -0.19 7.80
CA GLY A 57 -8.72 -0.68 9.12
C GLY A 57 -9.76 -0.46 10.22
N ALA A 58 -9.54 -1.04 11.41
CA ALA A 58 -10.48 -0.97 12.54
C ALA A 58 -10.83 0.47 13.01
N ARG A 59 -10.00 1.46 12.70
CA ARG A 59 -10.26 2.90 12.96
C ARG A 59 -11.02 3.61 11.83
N PHE A 60 -11.09 3.01 10.65
CA PHE A 60 -11.71 3.57 9.45
C PHE A 60 -12.62 2.51 8.83
N GLY A 61 -13.79 2.30 9.45
CA GLY A 61 -14.86 1.41 8.95
C GLY A 61 -15.61 1.94 7.73
N GLY A 62 -15.00 2.82 6.94
CA GLY A 62 -15.60 3.40 5.75
C GLY A 62 -15.52 2.45 4.56
N LYS A 63 -16.61 2.32 3.80
CA LYS A 63 -16.56 1.71 2.48
C LYS A 63 -15.75 2.65 1.56
N PRO A 64 -14.96 2.14 0.60
CA PRO A 64 -14.18 2.97 -0.33
C PRO A 64 -15.07 3.71 -1.37
N PHE A 65 -16.39 3.79 -1.13
CA PHE A 65 -17.42 4.35 -2.01
C PHE A 65 -18.64 4.82 -1.22
#